data_AF-A0A6P7RXA1-F1
#
_entry.id   AF-A0A6P7RXA1-F1
#
_cell.length_a   1.000
_cell.length_b   1.000
_cell.length_c   1.000
_cell.angle_alpha   90.00
_cell.angle_beta   90.00
_cell.angle_gamma   90.00
#
_symmetry.space_group_name_H-M   'P 1'
#
loop_
_entity.id
_entity.type
_entity.pdbx_description
1 polymer ?
#
loop_
_entity_poly.entity_id
_entity_poly.type
_entity_poly.pdbx_seq_one_letter_code
_entity_poly.pdbx_strand_id
1 'polypeptide(L)'
;MKELKGMQNLRSLSLYQNPLSQYNLYRLYIIFHLPGLELLDRKQITEKERRSMITIFNHKKAHVIQSVAFGKRVDASWNPKLPIKQKWVKKPPSDFAFGDNVDKTVFDDPEDAVFVRSTKRSLMTFTSMNWNTVLTRSEKYDQKKKSSAAEMLMISLR
;
A
#
# COMPACT_ATOMS: atom_id res chain seq x y z
N MET A 1 -1.05 -28.94 -19.08
CA MET A 1 -0.65 -27.51 -18.98
C MET A 1 0.84 -27.32 -18.71
N LYS A 2 1.62 -28.39 -18.44
CA LYS A 2 3.08 -28.27 -18.26
C LYS A 2 3.76 -27.88 -19.58
N GLU A 3 3.18 -28.35 -20.68
CA GLU A 3 3.61 -28.19 -22.06
C GLU A 3 3.43 -26.73 -22.51
N LEU A 4 2.24 -26.16 -22.27
CA LEU A 4 1.95 -24.78 -22.65
C LEU A 4 2.74 -23.76 -21.80
N LYS A 5 3.04 -24.09 -20.54
CA LYS A 5 3.76 -23.20 -19.62
C LYS A 5 5.19 -22.88 -20.11
N GLY A 6 5.81 -23.76 -20.89
CA GLY A 6 7.14 -23.53 -21.48
C GLY A 6 7.13 -22.56 -22.67
N MET A 7 5.97 -22.26 -23.25
CA MET A 7 5.86 -21.44 -24.45
C MET A 7 5.74 -19.96 -24.10
N GLN A 8 6.88 -19.28 -24.00
CA GLN A 8 6.95 -17.86 -23.62
C GLN A 8 6.43 -16.90 -24.70
N ASN A 9 6.43 -17.33 -25.98
CA ASN A 9 6.04 -16.51 -27.13
C ASN A 9 4.59 -16.75 -27.59
N LEU A 10 3.81 -17.55 -26.87
CA LEU A 10 2.44 -17.86 -27.24
C LEU A 10 1.51 -16.67 -26.95
N ARG A 11 1.12 -15.94 -28.02
CA ARG A 11 0.25 -14.75 -27.91
C ARG A 11 -1.23 -15.04 -28.10
N SER A 12 -1.57 -16.00 -28.95
CA SER A 12 -2.94 -16.38 -29.27
C SER A 12 -3.19 -17.87 -29.02
N LEU A 13 -4.28 -18.20 -28.36
CA LEU A 13 -4.69 -19.57 -28.08
C LEU A 13 -6.19 -19.72 -28.27
N SER A 14 -6.61 -20.83 -28.88
CA SER A 14 -8.02 -21.21 -28.87
C SER A 14 -8.17 -22.64 -28.36
N LEU A 15 -9.07 -22.81 -27.41
CA LEU A 15 -9.51 -24.06 -26.80
C LEU A 15 -11.02 -24.25 -26.99
N TYR A 16 -11.59 -23.57 -27.99
CA TYR A 16 -12.98 -23.69 -28.36
C TYR A 16 -13.32 -25.15 -28.67
N GLN A 17 -14.49 -25.62 -28.22
CA GLN A 17 -14.94 -27.03 -28.32
C GLN A 17 -14.08 -28.05 -27.55
N ASN A 18 -13.26 -27.60 -26.58
CA ASN A 18 -12.61 -28.49 -25.64
C ASN A 18 -13.51 -28.67 -24.40
N PRO A 19 -13.66 -29.87 -23.80
CA PRO A 19 -14.38 -30.04 -22.53
C PRO A 19 -13.84 -29.12 -21.41
N LEU A 20 -12.57 -28.74 -21.46
CA LEU A 20 -11.99 -27.75 -20.54
C LEU A 20 -12.68 -26.37 -20.61
N SER A 21 -13.25 -26.01 -21.75
CA SER A 21 -13.97 -24.73 -21.94
C SER A 21 -15.32 -24.67 -21.22
N GLN A 22 -15.81 -25.80 -20.69
CA GLN A 22 -17.07 -25.88 -19.96
C GLN A 22 -16.95 -25.40 -18.50
N TYR A 23 -15.74 -25.36 -17.93
CA TYR A 23 -15.55 -24.97 -16.53
C TYR A 23 -15.62 -23.46 -16.32
N ASN A 24 -16.41 -22.96 -15.36
CA ASN A 24 -16.63 -21.52 -15.13
C ASN A 24 -15.36 -20.67 -14.97
N LEU A 25 -14.27 -21.25 -14.44
CA LEU A 25 -13.00 -20.55 -14.19
C LEU A 25 -11.89 -20.90 -15.19
N TYR A 26 -12.18 -21.68 -16.25
CA TYR A 26 -11.16 -22.15 -17.19
C TYR A 26 -10.36 -20.98 -17.79
N ARG A 27 -11.06 -19.90 -18.15
CA ARG A 27 -10.47 -18.73 -18.79
C ARG A 27 -9.44 -18.07 -17.89
N LEU A 28 -9.81 -17.79 -16.64
CA LEU A 28 -8.91 -17.18 -15.66
C LEU A 28 -7.75 -18.12 -15.29
N TYR A 29 -8.01 -19.43 -15.24
CA TYR A 29 -6.99 -20.44 -14.98
C TYR A 29 -5.91 -20.47 -16.09
N ILE A 30 -6.31 -20.39 -17.36
CA ILE A 30 -5.36 -20.34 -18.49
C ILE A 30 -4.55 -19.06 -18.46
N ILE A 31 -5.19 -17.91 -18.25
CA ILE A 31 -4.49 -16.61 -18.15
C ILE A 31 -3.47 -16.66 -16.99
N PHE A 32 -3.74 -17.43 -15.93
CA PHE A 32 -2.87 -17.51 -14.75
C PHE A 32 -1.59 -18.27 -15.04
N HIS A 33 -1.73 -19.35 -15.78
CA HIS A 33 -0.60 -20.18 -16.17
C HIS A 33 0.15 -19.63 -17.39
N LEU A 34 -0.50 -18.82 -18.23
CA LEU A 34 0.05 -18.24 -19.46
C LEU A 34 -0.07 -16.71 -19.47
N PRO A 35 0.81 -15.98 -18.75
CA PRO A 35 0.73 -14.53 -18.66
C PRO A 35 1.04 -13.79 -19.98
N GLY A 36 1.77 -14.44 -20.90
CA GLY A 36 2.12 -13.90 -22.23
C GLY A 36 0.98 -13.93 -23.24
N LEU A 37 -0.17 -14.51 -22.88
CA LEU A 37 -1.32 -14.61 -23.77
C LEU A 37 -2.03 -13.24 -23.88
N GLU A 38 -2.36 -12.86 -25.11
CA GLU A 38 -3.07 -11.63 -25.46
C GLU A 38 -4.50 -11.95 -25.93
N LEU A 39 -4.69 -13.07 -26.63
CA LEU A 39 -5.97 -13.47 -27.22
C LEU A 39 -6.30 -14.92 -26.86
N LEU A 40 -7.48 -15.12 -26.27
CA LEU A 40 -8.00 -16.42 -25.87
C LEU A 40 -9.41 -16.62 -26.43
N ASP A 41 -9.60 -17.65 -27.26
CA ASP A 41 -10.89 -18.01 -27.87
C ASP A 41 -11.57 -16.88 -28.63
N ARG A 42 -10.78 -16.18 -29.46
CA ARG A 42 -11.22 -14.99 -30.22
C ARG A 42 -11.63 -13.80 -29.35
N LYS A 43 -11.38 -13.85 -28.04
CA LYS A 43 -11.58 -12.75 -27.10
C LYS A 43 -10.26 -12.24 -26.56
N GLN A 44 -10.00 -10.95 -26.70
CA GLN A 44 -8.84 -10.30 -26.08
C GLN A 44 -8.91 -10.41 -24.56
N ILE A 45 -7.76 -10.64 -23.94
CA ILE A 45 -7.65 -10.69 -22.49
C ILE A 45 -7.69 -9.28 -21.94
N THR A 46 -8.67 -9.01 -21.09
CA THR A 46 -8.85 -7.67 -20.50
C THR A 46 -7.99 -7.53 -19.25
N GLU A 47 -7.52 -6.32 -18.94
CA GLU A 47 -6.81 -6.04 -17.68
C GLU A 47 -7.63 -6.43 -16.43
N LYS A 48 -8.96 -6.29 -16.50
CA LYS A 48 -9.87 -6.75 -15.45
C LYS A 48 -9.69 -8.24 -15.15
N GLU A 49 -9.58 -9.07 -16.19
CA GLU A 49 -9.37 -10.51 -16.03
C GLU A 49 -7.99 -10.81 -15.41
N ARG A 50 -6.94 -10.12 -15.88
CA ARG A 50 -5.59 -10.25 -15.30
C ARG A 50 -5.56 -9.87 -13.82
N ARG A 51 -6.30 -8.83 -13.44
CA ARG A 51 -6.47 -8.37 -12.05
C ARG A 51 -7.26 -9.37 -11.21
N SER A 52 -8.44 -9.79 -11.69
CA SER A 52 -9.32 -10.76 -11.01
C SER A 52 -8.62 -12.10 -10.76
N MET A 53 -7.83 -12.54 -11.73
CA MET A 53 -7.04 -13.75 -11.61
C MET A 53 -6.00 -13.67 -10.48
N ILE A 54 -5.27 -12.55 -10.35
CA ILE A 54 -4.30 -12.38 -9.26
C ILE A 54 -5.01 -12.45 -7.90
N THR A 55 -6.20 -11.84 -7.79
CA THR A 55 -6.99 -11.90 -6.55
C THR A 55 -7.47 -13.30 -6.19
N ILE A 56 -7.80 -14.14 -7.20
CA ILE A 56 -8.35 -15.49 -6.96
C ILE A 56 -7.23 -16.52 -6.74
N PHE A 57 -6.19 -16.51 -7.57
CA PHE A 57 -5.19 -17.60 -7.58
C PHE A 57 -3.91 -17.27 -6.81
N ASN A 58 -3.64 -16.00 -6.49
CA ASN A 58 -2.42 -15.60 -5.78
C ASN A 58 -2.70 -14.69 -4.58
N HIS A 59 -3.07 -15.31 -3.45
CA HIS A 59 -3.36 -14.63 -2.20
C HIS A 59 -2.20 -13.76 -1.69
N LYS A 60 -0.93 -14.20 -1.83
CA LYS A 60 0.23 -13.41 -1.39
C LYS A 60 0.39 -12.14 -2.21
N LYS A 61 0.32 -12.23 -3.53
CA LYS A 61 0.39 -11.06 -4.41
C LYS A 61 -0.82 -10.15 -4.24
N ALA A 62 -2.02 -10.73 -4.08
CA ALA A 62 -3.24 -9.97 -3.82
C ALA A 62 -3.13 -9.16 -2.51
N HIS A 63 -2.68 -9.81 -1.42
CA HIS A 63 -2.46 -9.15 -0.14
C HIS A 63 -1.45 -8.00 -0.26
N VAL A 64 -0.33 -8.22 -0.93
CA VAL A 64 0.68 -7.16 -1.17
C VAL A 64 0.08 -6.00 -1.97
N ILE A 65 -0.66 -6.27 -3.05
CA ILE A 65 -1.31 -5.22 -3.84
C ILE A 65 -2.33 -4.43 -3.00
N GLN A 66 -3.05 -5.09 -2.11
CA GLN A 66 -4.02 -4.46 -1.21
C GLN A 66 -3.36 -3.70 -0.05
N SER A 67 -2.21 -4.17 0.45
CA SER A 67 -1.51 -3.60 1.60
C SER A 67 -0.53 -2.49 1.23
N VAL A 68 -0.10 -2.40 -0.03
CA VAL A 68 0.81 -1.33 -0.50
C VAL A 68 0.01 -0.04 -0.70
N ALA A 69 -0.09 0.74 0.38
CA ALA A 69 -0.65 2.08 0.39
C ALA A 69 0.47 3.13 0.40
N PHE A 70 1.20 3.27 -0.70
CA PHE A 70 2.16 4.38 -0.85
C PHE A 70 1.96 5.12 -2.18
N GLY A 71 1.57 6.39 -2.08
CA GLY A 71 1.69 7.40 -3.14
C GLY A 71 0.81 7.27 -4.38
N LYS A 72 0.21 6.11 -4.66
CA LYS A 72 -0.74 5.93 -5.77
C LYS A 72 -2.18 5.79 -5.25
N ARG A 73 -3.06 6.70 -5.70
CA ARG A 73 -4.51 6.53 -5.59
C ARG A 73 -4.87 5.29 -6.40
N VAL A 74 -5.12 4.16 -5.71
CA VAL A 74 -5.71 2.98 -6.34
C VAL A 74 -7.07 3.41 -6.90
N ASP A 75 -7.33 3.18 -8.18
CA ASP A 75 -8.63 3.43 -8.81
C ASP A 75 -9.71 2.78 -7.95
N ALA A 76 -10.49 3.58 -7.21
CA ALA A 76 -11.44 3.11 -6.20
C ALA A 76 -12.61 2.27 -6.78
N SER A 77 -12.56 1.88 -8.05
CA SER A 77 -13.54 1.02 -8.72
C SER A 77 -13.49 -0.46 -8.27
N TRP A 78 -12.67 -0.80 -7.28
CA TRP A 78 -12.59 -2.16 -6.71
C TRP A 78 -13.73 -2.44 -5.73
N ASN A 79 -14.96 -2.42 -6.21
CA ASN A 79 -16.06 -3.27 -5.75
C ASN A 79 -17.35 -2.91 -6.51
N PRO A 80 -17.92 -3.81 -7.34
CA PRO A 80 -19.15 -3.52 -8.08
C PRO A 80 -20.43 -3.45 -7.21
N LYS A 81 -20.33 -3.63 -5.88
CA LYS A 81 -21.51 -3.66 -4.98
C LYS A 81 -21.37 -2.87 -3.68
N LEU A 82 -20.27 -2.16 -3.43
CA LEU A 82 -20.22 -1.27 -2.28
C LEU A 82 -20.67 0.12 -2.72
N PRO A 83 -21.75 0.70 -2.14
CA PRO A 83 -22.01 2.11 -2.28
C PRO A 83 -21.00 2.84 -1.39
N ILE A 84 -19.73 2.88 -1.82
CA ILE A 84 -18.82 3.90 -1.32
C ILE A 84 -19.27 5.20 -2.00
N LYS A 85 -20.40 5.73 -1.51
CA LYS A 85 -20.64 7.15 -1.56
C LYS A 85 -19.52 7.72 -0.68
N GLN A 86 -18.36 8.00 -1.29
CA GLN A 86 -17.58 9.13 -0.81
C GLN A 86 -18.56 10.28 -0.85
N LYS A 87 -19.22 10.57 0.27
CA LYS A 87 -19.99 11.79 0.43
C LYS A 87 -18.97 12.85 0.11
N TRP A 88 -19.10 13.46 -1.07
CA TRP A 88 -18.38 14.68 -1.37
C TRP A 88 -18.59 15.56 -0.15
N VAL A 89 -17.50 15.78 0.58
CA VAL A 89 -17.52 16.72 1.69
C VAL A 89 -17.98 18.00 1.04
N LYS A 90 -19.20 18.44 1.39
CA LYS A 90 -19.72 19.73 0.96
C LYS A 90 -18.61 20.72 1.28
N LYS A 91 -18.19 21.52 0.30
CA LYS A 91 -17.28 22.64 0.58
C LYS A 91 -17.85 23.35 1.81
N PRO A 92 -17.06 23.54 2.87
CA PRO A 92 -17.58 24.25 4.02
C PRO A 92 -18.06 25.63 3.55
N PRO A 93 -19.19 26.16 4.09
CA PRO A 93 -19.67 27.49 3.75
C PRO A 93 -18.56 28.54 3.83
N SER A 94 -18.67 29.64 3.09
CA SER A 94 -17.67 30.73 3.13
C SER A 94 -17.44 31.27 4.55
N ASP A 95 -18.45 31.17 5.42
CA ASP A 95 -18.40 31.61 6.82
C ASP A 95 -17.98 30.50 7.80
N PHE A 96 -17.60 29.32 7.30
CA PHE A 96 -17.06 28.25 8.13
C PHE A 96 -15.59 28.55 8.45
N ALA A 97 -15.39 29.37 9.47
CA ALA A 97 -14.11 29.37 10.17
C ALA A 97 -13.90 27.95 10.71
N PHE A 98 -12.72 27.38 10.47
CA PHE A 98 -12.26 26.26 11.29
C PHE A 98 -12.31 26.77 12.73
N GLY A 99 -13.32 26.34 13.48
CA GLY A 99 -13.34 26.55 14.91
C GLY A 99 -12.10 25.84 15.43
N ASP A 100 -11.07 26.62 15.75
CA ASP A 100 -10.16 26.25 16.81
C ASP A 100 -11.08 25.97 18.00
N ASN A 101 -11.39 24.69 18.22
CA ASN A 101 -12.01 24.21 19.45
C ASN A 101 -10.98 24.37 20.56
N VAL A 102 -10.57 25.60 20.81
CA VAL A 102 -10.11 26.02 22.12
C VAL A 102 -11.40 26.18 22.89
N ASP A 103 -11.80 25.11 23.56
CA ASP A 103 -12.71 25.22 24.70
C ASP A 103 -12.31 26.49 25.47
N LYS A 104 -13.28 27.41 25.62
CA LYS A 104 -13.09 28.69 26.31
C LYS A 104 -12.29 28.42 27.58
N THR A 105 -11.06 28.92 27.58
CA THR A 105 -10.09 28.65 28.64
C THR A 105 -10.68 29.13 29.96
N VAL A 106 -10.68 28.25 30.97
CA VAL A 106 -11.11 28.49 32.36
C VAL A 106 -10.19 29.50 33.10
N PHE A 107 -9.39 30.28 32.37
CA PHE A 107 -8.37 31.17 32.92
C PHE A 107 -8.76 32.61 32.59
N ASP A 108 -8.92 33.43 33.63
CA ASP A 108 -9.25 34.86 33.50
C ASP A 108 -8.07 35.66 32.90
N ASP A 109 -6.83 35.25 33.23
CA ASP A 109 -5.61 35.87 32.71
C ASP A 109 -4.96 35.04 31.57
N PRO A 110 -4.60 35.69 30.44
CA PRO A 110 -4.05 34.99 29.28
C PRO A 110 -2.64 34.43 29.53
N GLU A 111 -1.85 35.08 30.37
CA GLU A 111 -0.49 34.64 30.71
C GLU A 111 -0.49 33.34 31.54
N ASP A 112 -1.48 33.14 32.40
CA ASP A 112 -1.66 31.91 33.17
C ASP A 112 -2.03 30.74 32.26
N ALA A 113 -2.88 30.98 31.26
CA ALA A 113 -3.19 29.98 30.25
C ALA A 113 -1.97 29.60 29.40
N VAL A 114 -1.03 30.52 29.18
CA VAL A 114 0.25 30.27 28.50
C VAL A 114 1.18 29.47 29.42
N PHE A 115 1.26 29.79 30.71
CA PHE A 115 2.07 29.07 31.69
C PHE A 115 1.58 27.63 31.94
N VAL A 116 0.27 27.41 32.03
CA VAL A 116 -0.30 26.06 32.15
C VAL A 116 -0.08 25.25 30.87
N ARG A 117 -0.21 25.89 29.69
CA ARG A 117 0.08 25.24 28.41
C ARG A 117 1.55 24.93 28.23
N SER A 118 2.47 25.76 28.73
CA SER A 118 3.91 25.49 28.66
C SER A 118 4.33 24.36 29.61
N THR A 119 3.71 24.26 30.79
CA THR A 119 3.96 23.18 31.76
C THR A 119 3.34 21.84 31.35
N LYS A 120 2.23 21.85 30.59
CA LYS A 120 1.56 20.65 30.06
C LYS A 120 2.11 20.15 28.72
N ARG A 121 3.16 20.76 28.14
CA ARG A 121 3.73 20.26 26.88
C ARG A 121 4.24 18.82 27.08
N SER A 122 3.85 17.94 26.18
CA SER A 122 4.35 16.57 26.13
C SER A 122 5.86 16.61 25.87
N LEU A 123 6.66 15.91 26.68
CA LEU A 123 8.10 15.77 26.44
C LEU A 123 8.31 15.17 25.06
N MET A 124 8.85 15.96 24.13
CA MET A 124 9.11 15.49 22.78
C MET A 124 10.54 14.95 22.73
N THR A 125 10.66 13.64 22.58
CA THR A 125 11.94 12.95 22.48
C THR A 125 12.22 12.57 21.03
N PHE A 126 13.35 13.05 20.51
CA PHE A 126 13.87 12.65 19.20
C PHE A 126 15.06 11.73 19.40
N THR A 127 15.06 10.62 18.66
CA THR A 127 16.20 9.72 18.56
C THR A 127 16.86 9.95 17.20
N SER A 128 18.13 10.32 17.22
CA SER A 128 18.97 10.45 16.01
C SER A 128 20.09 9.41 16.08
N MET A 129 20.43 8.80 14.96
CA MET A 129 21.39 7.70 14.91
C MET A 129 22.45 7.97 13.84
N ASN A 130 23.72 7.85 14.22
CA ASN A 130 24.82 8.09 13.30
C ASN A 130 25.01 6.88 12.37
N TRP A 131 24.47 6.96 11.16
CA TRP A 131 24.51 5.86 10.18
C TRP A 131 25.92 5.49 9.71
N ASN A 132 26.91 6.36 9.88
CA ASN A 132 28.31 6.05 9.56
C ASN A 132 28.90 5.01 10.53
N THR A 133 28.31 4.85 11.71
CA THR A 133 28.70 3.83 12.71
C THR A 133 28.04 2.47 12.46
N VAL A 134 27.03 2.41 11.58
CA VAL A 134 26.28 1.19 11.29
C VAL A 134 26.92 0.46 10.11
N LEU A 135 27.45 -0.74 10.36
CA LEU A 135 28.06 -1.58 9.31
C LEU A 135 27.04 -1.92 8.22
N THR A 136 27.45 -1.70 6.97
CA THR A 136 26.66 -2.10 5.80
C THR A 136 26.64 -3.63 5.68
N ARG A 137 25.64 -4.20 5.00
CA ARG A 137 25.48 -5.65 4.84
C ARG A 137 26.74 -6.37 4.33
N SER A 138 27.46 -5.76 3.39
CA SER A 138 28.72 -6.30 2.85
C SER A 138 29.82 -6.34 3.92
N GLU A 139 29.97 -5.26 4.68
CA GLU A 139 31.02 -5.10 5.69
C GLU A 139 30.83 -6.00 6.92
N LYS A 140 29.60 -6.48 7.17
CA LYS A 140 29.32 -7.46 8.25
C LYS A 140 29.94 -8.84 8.00
N TYR A 141 30.21 -9.20 6.75
CA TYR A 141 30.81 -10.49 6.40
C TYR A 141 32.34 -10.45 6.40
N ASP A 142 32.95 -9.27 6.46
CA ASP A 142 34.39 -9.12 6.61
C ASP A 142 34.79 -9.22 8.09
N GLN A 143 35.42 -10.33 8.48
CA GLN A 143 35.92 -10.58 9.85
C GLN A 143 36.95 -9.56 10.36
N LYS A 144 37.39 -8.60 9.53
CA LYS A 144 38.41 -7.60 9.87
C LYS A 144 37.87 -6.39 10.66
N LYS A 145 36.59 -6.03 10.54
CA LYS A 145 36.01 -4.88 11.26
C LYS A 145 35.25 -5.37 12.50
N LYS A 146 35.76 -5.09 13.70
CA LYS A 146 35.00 -5.28 14.94
C LYS A 146 33.85 -4.27 14.98
N SER A 147 32.66 -4.74 15.34
CA SER A 147 31.46 -3.90 15.50
C SER A 147 31.69 -2.86 16.59
N SER A 148 31.80 -1.59 16.23
CA SER A 148 31.60 -0.50 17.20
C SER A 148 30.11 -0.43 17.56
N ALA A 149 29.81 -0.16 18.82
CA ALA A 149 28.43 0.11 19.24
C ALA A 149 27.91 1.32 18.46
N ALA A 150 26.68 1.21 17.96
CA ALA A 150 26.12 2.27 17.13
C ALA A 150 25.79 3.50 17.99
N GLU A 151 26.27 4.67 17.58
CA GLU A 151 26.07 5.90 18.33
C GLU A 151 24.64 6.42 18.10
N MET A 152 23.85 6.39 19.18
CA MET A 152 22.52 6.98 19.23
C MET A 152 22.53 8.20 20.13
N LEU A 153 21.98 9.30 19.62
CA LEU A 153 21.75 10.54 20.35
C LEU A 153 20.26 10.68 20.63
N MET A 154 19.92 10.85 21.90
CA MET A 154 18.58 11.22 22.32
C MET A 154 18.55 12.71 22.67
N ILE A 155 17.65 13.43 22.03
CA ILE A 155 17.41 14.85 22.29
C ILE A 155 15.98 14.97 22.81
N SER A 156 15.83 15.37 24.07
CA SER A 156 14.54 15.70 24.67
C SER A 156 14.34 17.21 24.63
N LEU A 157 13.28 17.67 23.99
CA LEU A 157 12.84 19.07 24.02
C LEU A 157 11.64 19.19 24.97
N ARG A 158 11.65 20.23 25.80
CA ARG A 158 10.58 20.59 26.72
C ARG A 158 10.01 21.96 26.35
#